data_AF-A0A8J8CPU7-F1
#
_entry.id   AF-A0A8J8CPU7-F1
#
_cell.length_a   1.000
_cell.length_b   1.000
_cell.length_c   1.000
_cell.angle_alpha   90.00
_cell.angle_beta   90.00
_cell.angle_gamma   90.00
#
_symmetry.space_group_name_H-M   'P 1'
#
loop_
_entity.id
_entity.type
_entity.pdbx_description
1 polymer ?
#
loop_
_entity_poly.entity_id
_entity_poly.type
_entity_poly.pdbx_seq_one_letter_code
_entity_poly.pdbx_strand_id
1 'polypeptide(L)'
;SLIAEIPNATLALPQGQTFVADSPTADIATVQVEQRLGNLRVSVAGKDALPQTEVTLKTGGLAYSLNPEADEPDEEIVVTGQREGYRVPNASTATKTDTPIRDIPQSIQVVPQEVLRDQNVTRLEEALKNVPGVTRISPSTLRSSTFNIRGFTATAPSGNFLRNGLRDILGQESLELSNIERVEVLKGPASVLYGTGTPGGTINLVTKQPLREPFYAIDAT
;
A
#
# COMPACT_ATOMS: atom_id res chain seq x y z
N SER A 1 32.57 15.84 8.83
CA SER A 1 31.21 15.28 8.77
C SER A 1 31.04 14.54 7.46
N LEU A 2 30.22 13.48 7.45
CA LEU A 2 29.80 12.78 6.25
C LEU A 2 28.37 13.20 5.91
N ILE A 3 28.08 13.42 4.62
CA ILE A 3 26.76 13.79 4.13
C ILE A 3 26.36 12.78 3.06
N ALA A 4 25.16 12.23 3.17
CA ALA A 4 24.57 11.39 2.16
C ALA A 4 23.19 11.90 1.75
N GLU A 5 22.90 11.83 0.46
CA GLU A 5 21.60 12.17 -0.10
C GLU A 5 20.91 10.90 -0.60
N ILE A 6 19.70 10.68 -0.10
CA ILE A 6 18.83 9.59 -0.50
C ILE A 6 17.71 10.18 -1.37
N PRO A 7 17.73 9.96 -2.68
CA PRO A 7 16.71 10.51 -3.55
C PRO A 7 15.37 9.80 -3.37
N ASN A 8 14.26 10.54 -3.46
CA ASN A 8 12.88 10.03 -3.42
C ASN A 8 12.51 9.30 -2.12
N ALA A 9 13.02 9.76 -0.99
CA ALA A 9 12.71 9.18 0.32
C ALA A 9 12.08 10.22 1.26
N THR A 10 11.21 9.73 2.16
CA THR A 10 10.44 10.54 3.10
C THR A 10 10.76 10.14 4.54
N LEU A 11 11.00 11.11 5.40
CA LEU A 11 11.18 10.92 6.84
C LEU A 11 9.83 10.80 7.54
N ALA A 12 9.52 9.63 8.09
CA ALA A 12 8.31 9.42 8.89
C ALA A 12 8.61 9.61 10.38
N LEU A 13 8.48 10.85 10.88
CA LEU A 13 8.56 11.15 12.31
C LEU A 13 7.16 11.50 12.84
N PRO A 14 6.84 11.15 14.10
CA PRO A 14 5.59 11.57 14.74
C PRO A 14 5.41 13.09 14.75
N GLN A 15 6.53 13.85 14.82
CA GLN A 15 6.55 15.32 14.81
C GLN A 15 7.86 15.82 14.15
N GLY A 16 7.76 16.64 13.10
CA GLY A 16 8.89 17.36 12.49
C GLY A 16 9.43 16.79 11.16
N GLN A 17 10.27 17.58 10.49
CA GLN A 17 10.99 17.22 9.24
C GLN A 17 12.46 16.87 9.48
N THR A 18 12.87 16.86 10.75
CA THR A 18 14.26 16.69 11.17
C THR A 18 14.33 15.76 12.37
N PHE A 19 15.19 14.74 12.28
CA PHE A 19 15.61 13.92 13.40
C PHE A 19 17.03 14.33 13.80
N VAL A 20 17.29 14.43 15.10
CA VAL A 20 18.64 14.68 15.63
C VAL A 20 18.88 13.69 16.78
N ALA A 21 20.00 12.99 16.71
CA ALA A 21 20.54 12.19 17.80
C ALA A 21 21.90 12.73 18.21
N ASP A 22 22.01 13.15 19.47
CA ASP A 22 23.25 13.66 20.06
C ASP A 22 24.02 12.53 20.73
N SER A 23 25.31 12.44 20.42
CA SER A 23 26.22 11.39 20.92
C SER A 23 25.65 9.96 20.86
N PRO A 24 25.14 9.49 19.69
CA PRO A 24 24.55 8.16 19.60
C PRO A 24 25.57 7.05 19.87
N THR A 25 26.87 7.29 19.63
CA THR A 25 27.94 6.37 20.00
C THR A 25 29.13 7.13 20.61
N ALA A 26 30.12 6.38 21.11
CA ALA A 26 31.35 6.95 21.65
C ALA A 26 32.06 7.87 20.65
N ASP A 27 32.11 7.48 19.38
CA ASP A 27 32.89 8.15 18.32
C ASP A 27 32.07 9.17 17.51
N ILE A 28 30.74 9.14 17.60
CA ILE A 28 29.84 10.02 16.86
C ILE A 28 29.35 11.15 17.76
N ALA A 29 29.59 12.39 17.34
CA ALA A 29 29.12 13.59 18.01
C ALA A 29 27.62 13.81 17.78
N THR A 30 27.16 13.66 16.52
CA THR A 30 25.77 13.94 16.14
C THR A 30 25.38 13.18 14.87
N VAL A 31 24.14 12.68 14.83
CA VAL A 31 23.47 12.23 13.61
C VAL A 31 22.24 13.10 13.38
N GLN A 32 22.14 13.66 12.18
CA GLN A 32 21.00 14.47 11.77
C GLN A 32 20.41 13.94 10.47
N VAL A 33 19.09 13.75 10.46
CA VAL A 33 18.34 13.38 9.26
C VAL A 33 17.36 14.51 8.96
N GLU A 34 17.46 15.10 7.77
CA GLU A 34 16.64 16.24 7.34
C GLU A 34 15.89 15.88 6.05
N GLN A 35 14.59 16.14 6.01
CA GLN A 35 13.81 16.11 4.79
C GLN A 35 14.10 17.37 3.95
N ARG A 36 14.55 17.18 2.71
CA ARG A 36 14.61 18.22 1.68
C ARG A 36 13.65 17.86 0.55
N LEU A 37 13.32 18.83 -0.31
CA LEU A 37 12.36 18.68 -1.42
C LEU A 37 12.61 17.39 -2.22
N GLY A 38 11.84 16.34 -1.93
CA GLY A 38 11.94 15.01 -2.55
C GLY A 38 13.13 14.13 -2.12
N ASN A 39 14.05 14.60 -1.26
CA ASN A 39 15.26 13.87 -0.88
C ASN A 39 15.45 13.86 0.65
N LEU A 40 16.02 12.79 1.17
CA LEU A 40 16.50 12.73 2.55
C LEU A 40 17.99 13.05 2.61
N ARG A 41 18.40 13.95 3.50
CA ARG A 41 19.80 14.22 3.80
C ARG A 41 20.16 13.64 5.17
N VAL A 42 21.12 12.73 5.20
CA VAL A 42 21.71 12.20 6.44
C VAL A 42 23.07 12.85 6.63
N SER A 43 23.30 13.46 7.79
CA SER A 43 24.56 14.09 8.16
C SER A 43 25.10 13.47 9.45
N VAL A 44 26.34 13.00 9.43
CA VAL A 44 27.01 12.37 10.57
C VAL A 44 28.27 13.14 10.92
N ALA A 45 28.40 13.55 12.18
CA ALA A 45 29.59 14.21 12.71
C ALA A 45 30.28 13.28 13.70
N GLY A 46 31.56 12.96 13.47
CA GLY A 46 32.41 12.27 14.45
C GLY A 46 32.96 13.25 15.49
N LYS A 47 33.28 12.76 16.69
CA LYS A 47 33.87 13.57 17.76
C LYS A 47 35.33 13.94 17.46
N ASP A 48 36.16 12.92 17.24
CA ASP A 48 37.62 13.10 17.15
C ASP A 48 38.20 12.75 15.76
N ALA A 49 37.41 12.11 14.90
CA ALA A 49 37.80 11.72 13.53
C ALA A 49 36.64 11.82 12.54
N LEU A 50 36.96 11.80 11.24
CA LEU A 50 35.95 11.65 10.20
C LEU A 50 35.30 10.26 10.33
N PRO A 51 33.96 10.17 10.43
CA PRO A 51 33.28 8.88 10.59
C PRO A 51 33.45 8.04 9.32
N GLN A 52 33.84 6.78 9.49
CA GLN A 52 33.86 5.79 8.41
C GLN A 52 32.51 5.05 8.39
N THR A 53 31.86 5.00 7.23
CA THR A 53 30.50 4.42 7.11
C THR A 53 30.41 3.57 5.86
N GLU A 54 29.73 2.43 5.95
CA GLU A 54 29.36 1.64 4.77
C GLU A 54 27.84 1.70 4.55
N VAL A 55 27.45 2.08 3.33
CA VAL A 55 26.04 2.19 2.94
C VAL A 55 25.62 0.89 2.27
N THR A 56 24.86 0.06 2.97
CA THR A 56 24.40 -1.22 2.40
C THR A 56 22.94 -1.11 1.97
N LEU A 57 22.70 -1.25 0.66
CA LEU A 57 21.37 -1.39 0.09
C LEU A 57 20.86 -2.81 0.36
N LYS A 58 19.83 -2.95 1.22
CA LYS A 58 19.13 -4.24 1.40
C LYS A 58 17.76 -4.17 0.71
N THR A 59 17.31 -5.28 0.14
CA THR A 59 16.00 -5.35 -0.53
C THR A 59 14.88 -5.03 0.47
N GLY A 60 14.25 -3.85 0.33
CA GLY A 60 13.16 -3.42 1.20
C GLY A 60 13.49 -2.28 2.19
N GLY A 61 14.72 -1.76 2.21
CA GLY A 61 15.10 -0.63 3.07
C GLY A 61 16.56 -0.19 2.90
N LEU A 62 16.90 0.97 3.46
CA LEU A 62 18.28 1.47 3.51
C LEU A 62 18.82 1.23 4.93
N ALA A 63 19.94 0.49 5.04
CA ALA A 63 20.64 0.31 6.30
C ALA A 63 21.97 1.07 6.25
N TYR A 64 22.19 1.98 7.21
CA TYR A 64 23.46 2.67 7.41
C TYR A 64 24.15 2.04 8.61
N SER A 65 25.34 1.46 8.41
CA SER A 65 26.20 1.03 9.51
C SER A 65 27.28 2.09 9.77
N LEU A 66 27.45 2.44 11.04
CA LEU A 66 28.46 3.36 11.54
C LEU A 66 29.42 2.54 12.39
N ASN A 67 30.69 2.44 11.96
CA ASN A 67 31.83 1.81 12.64
C ASN A 67 31.98 0.28 12.47
N PRO A 68 32.59 -0.21 11.37
CA PRO A 68 32.68 -1.65 11.07
C PRO A 68 33.71 -2.46 11.89
N GLU A 69 34.34 -1.89 12.93
CA GLU A 69 35.53 -2.48 13.58
C GLU A 69 35.42 -2.67 15.11
N ALA A 70 34.22 -2.62 15.71
CA ALA A 70 34.02 -2.89 17.14
C ALA A 70 33.29 -4.22 17.39
N ASP A 71 33.87 -5.06 18.24
CA ASP A 71 33.45 -6.43 18.58
C ASP A 71 32.23 -6.51 19.53
N GLU A 72 31.35 -5.50 19.51
CA GLU A 72 30.07 -5.47 20.24
C GLU A 72 28.92 -5.27 19.25
N PRO A 73 27.74 -5.90 19.45
CA PRO A 73 26.68 -5.90 18.45
C PRO A 73 26.21 -4.47 18.14
N ASP A 74 26.46 -4.05 16.91
CA ASP A 74 26.07 -2.76 16.34
C ASP A 74 24.62 -2.39 16.73
N GLU A 75 24.41 -1.18 17.25
CA GLU A 75 23.09 -0.55 17.22
C GLU A 75 22.74 -0.24 15.76
N GLU A 76 22.05 -1.17 15.11
CA GLU A 76 21.56 -1.01 13.73
C GLU A 76 20.47 0.07 13.68
N ILE A 77 20.83 1.27 13.23
CA ILE A 77 19.84 2.33 12.94
C ILE A 77 19.24 2.07 11.56
N VAL A 78 18.05 1.46 11.53
CA VAL A 78 17.29 1.23 10.30
C VAL A 78 16.46 2.47 9.95
N VAL A 79 16.78 3.13 8.85
CA VAL A 79 15.99 4.24 8.30
C VAL A 79 15.11 3.72 7.16
N THR A 80 13.83 3.46 7.46
CA THR A 80 12.87 3.00 6.44
C THR A 80 12.20 4.19 5.76
N GLY A 81 12.38 4.33 4.44
CA GLY A 81 11.57 5.21 3.60
C GLY A 81 10.42 4.43 2.99
N GLN A 82 9.19 4.72 3.40
CA GLN A 82 7.98 4.09 2.84
C GLN A 82 7.50 4.94 1.65
N ARG A 83 7.41 4.34 0.46
CA ARG A 83 6.92 5.01 -0.74
C ARG A 83 5.39 5.13 -0.66
N GLU A 84 4.88 6.22 -0.11
CA GLU A 84 3.45 6.54 -0.19
C GLU A 84 3.07 6.88 -1.63
N GLY A 85 2.19 6.07 -2.20
CA GLY A 85 1.60 6.36 -3.49
C GLY A 85 0.50 5.36 -3.80
N TYR A 86 -0.52 5.81 -4.53
CA TYR A 86 -1.70 5.00 -4.86
C TYR A 86 -1.45 3.87 -5.88
N ARG A 87 -0.19 3.45 -6.04
CA ARG A 87 0.24 2.49 -7.06
C ARG A 87 0.42 1.10 -6.45
N VAL A 88 -0.53 0.21 -6.73
CA VAL A 88 -0.38 -1.23 -6.47
C VAL A 88 0.31 -1.89 -7.66
N PRO A 89 1.44 -2.61 -7.47
CA PRO A 89 2.16 -3.23 -8.57
C PRO A 89 1.58 -4.56 -9.04
N ASN A 90 0.80 -5.25 -8.18
CA ASN A 90 0.32 -6.60 -8.41
C ASN A 90 -1.20 -6.69 -8.21
N ALA A 91 -1.83 -7.69 -8.84
CA ALA A 91 -3.23 -8.03 -8.63
C ALA A 91 -3.45 -9.54 -8.84
N SER A 92 -4.51 -10.08 -8.24
CA SER A 92 -4.79 -11.53 -8.29
C SER A 92 -6.04 -11.90 -9.07
N THR A 93 -6.93 -10.94 -9.33
CA THR A 93 -8.24 -11.23 -9.93
C THR A 93 -8.14 -11.73 -11.37
N ALA A 94 -7.11 -11.35 -12.13
CA ALA A 94 -7.00 -11.78 -13.54
C ALA A 94 -6.44 -13.19 -13.73
N THR A 95 -5.72 -13.72 -12.75
CA THR A 95 -4.88 -14.92 -12.92
C THR A 95 -5.00 -15.92 -11.76
N LYS A 96 -5.74 -15.58 -10.69
CA LYS A 96 -5.77 -16.30 -9.40
C LYS A 96 -4.42 -16.43 -8.70
N THR A 97 -3.41 -15.66 -9.12
CA THR A 97 -2.08 -15.64 -8.52
C THR A 97 -1.65 -14.18 -8.34
N ASP A 98 -0.77 -13.89 -7.39
CA ASP A 98 -0.26 -12.52 -7.22
C ASP A 98 0.64 -12.15 -8.41
N THR A 99 0.06 -11.47 -9.40
CA THR A 99 0.70 -11.23 -10.71
C THR A 99 1.01 -9.74 -10.86
N PRO A 100 2.21 -9.37 -11.33
CA PRO A 100 2.50 -7.98 -11.68
C PRO A 100 1.50 -7.46 -12.71
N ILE A 101 0.95 -6.27 -12.50
CA ILE A 101 -0.09 -5.69 -13.38
C ILE A 101 0.40 -5.58 -14.83
N ARG A 102 1.71 -5.35 -15.03
CA ARG A 102 2.32 -5.28 -16.38
C ARG A 102 2.20 -6.58 -17.18
N ASP A 103 2.11 -7.72 -16.48
CA ASP A 103 2.10 -9.07 -17.04
C ASP A 103 0.66 -9.61 -17.17
N ILE A 104 -0.33 -8.86 -16.68
CA ILE A 104 -1.75 -9.22 -16.78
C ILE A 104 -2.27 -8.81 -18.17
N PRO A 105 -2.73 -9.77 -19.00
CA PRO A 105 -3.17 -9.48 -20.38
C PRO A 105 -4.60 -8.88 -20.46
N GLN A 106 -5.19 -8.53 -19.31
CA GLN A 106 -6.53 -7.97 -19.21
C GLN A 106 -6.50 -6.61 -18.52
N SER A 107 -7.49 -5.77 -18.82
CA SER A 107 -7.62 -4.48 -18.14
C SER A 107 -8.10 -4.70 -16.70
N ILE A 108 -7.20 -4.46 -15.76
CA ILE A 108 -7.48 -4.51 -14.33
C ILE A 108 -7.24 -3.14 -13.71
N GLN A 109 -8.09 -2.75 -12.76
CA GLN A 109 -7.90 -1.53 -12.00
C GLN A 109 -7.93 -1.84 -10.51
N VAL A 110 -7.02 -1.25 -9.76
CA VAL A 110 -6.89 -1.49 -8.33
C VAL A 110 -7.12 -0.18 -7.59
N VAL A 111 -8.02 -0.20 -6.61
CA VAL A 111 -8.23 0.86 -5.63
C VAL A 111 -7.48 0.44 -4.37
N PRO A 112 -6.34 1.07 -4.05
CA PRO A 112 -5.50 0.69 -2.92
C PRO A 112 -6.07 1.16 -1.58
N GLN A 113 -5.54 0.64 -0.49
CA GLN A 113 -5.95 0.98 0.87
C GLN A 113 -5.82 2.47 1.17
N GLU A 114 -4.74 3.09 0.70
CA GLU A 114 -4.44 4.50 0.90
C GLU A 114 -5.55 5.37 0.30
N VAL A 115 -6.03 5.04 -0.91
CA VAL A 115 -7.17 5.76 -1.51
C VAL A 115 -8.45 5.56 -0.69
N LEU A 116 -8.69 4.35 -0.18
CA LEU A 116 -9.88 4.09 0.64
C LEU A 116 -9.84 4.90 1.94
N ARG A 117 -8.67 5.01 2.58
CA ARG A 117 -8.47 5.80 3.80
C ARG A 117 -8.57 7.30 3.53
N ASP A 118 -7.83 7.81 2.55
CA ASP A 118 -7.73 9.25 2.29
C ASP A 118 -9.06 9.85 1.82
N GLN A 119 -9.91 9.04 1.19
CA GLN A 119 -11.24 9.44 0.77
C GLN A 119 -12.34 9.10 1.80
N ASN A 120 -11.97 8.58 2.98
CA ASN A 120 -12.88 8.11 4.02
C ASN A 120 -14.00 7.21 3.46
N VAL A 121 -13.61 6.26 2.62
CA VAL A 121 -14.52 5.40 1.88
C VAL A 121 -15.08 4.33 2.82
N THR A 122 -16.39 4.38 3.04
CA THR A 122 -17.08 3.44 3.93
C THR A 122 -17.90 2.41 3.16
N ARG A 123 -18.15 2.67 1.87
CA ARG A 123 -18.97 1.82 1.00
C ARG A 123 -18.32 1.58 -0.36
N LEU A 124 -18.61 0.42 -0.94
CA LEU A 124 -18.07 0.00 -2.24
C LEU A 124 -18.38 0.98 -3.37
N GLU A 125 -19.58 1.59 -3.38
CA GLU A 125 -19.90 2.57 -4.42
C GLU A 125 -18.99 3.79 -4.40
N GLU A 126 -18.43 4.16 -3.24
CA GLU A 126 -17.49 5.27 -3.12
C GLU A 126 -16.12 4.87 -3.65
N ALA A 127 -15.64 3.66 -3.29
CA ALA A 127 -14.40 3.10 -3.84
C ALA A 127 -14.42 3.06 -5.38
N LEU A 128 -15.55 2.66 -5.95
CA LEU A 128 -15.70 2.45 -7.40
C LEU A 128 -15.87 3.76 -8.20
N LYS A 129 -16.11 4.91 -7.56
CA LYS A 129 -16.17 6.23 -8.26
C LYS A 129 -14.89 6.54 -9.02
N ASN A 130 -13.74 6.09 -8.52
CA ASN A 130 -12.44 6.31 -9.14
C ASN A 130 -12.10 5.28 -10.23
N VAL A 131 -12.99 4.32 -10.52
CA VAL A 131 -12.72 3.25 -11.50
C VAL A 131 -13.39 3.58 -12.83
N PRO A 132 -12.62 3.86 -13.90
CA PRO A 132 -13.20 4.17 -15.20
C PRO A 132 -14.03 3.01 -15.75
N GLY A 133 -15.17 3.34 -16.38
CA GLY A 133 -16.07 2.36 -16.98
C GLY A 133 -16.88 1.56 -15.95
N VAL A 134 -16.87 1.95 -14.68
CA VAL A 134 -17.79 1.46 -13.65
C VAL A 134 -18.75 2.58 -13.28
N THR A 135 -20.06 2.30 -13.30
CA THR A 135 -21.09 3.26 -12.86
C THR A 135 -22.11 2.58 -11.96
N ARG A 136 -22.72 3.32 -11.04
CA ARG A 136 -23.82 2.79 -10.23
C ARG A 136 -25.14 2.91 -11.00
N ILE A 137 -25.97 1.87 -10.99
CA ILE A 137 -27.23 1.85 -11.78
C ILE A 137 -28.39 2.51 -11.03
N SER A 138 -28.45 2.42 -9.70
CA SER A 138 -29.47 3.14 -8.92
C SER A 138 -29.13 3.25 -7.43
N PRO A 139 -29.51 4.34 -6.75
CA PRO A 139 -29.64 4.38 -5.30
C PRO A 139 -30.93 3.65 -4.90
N SER A 140 -30.95 2.32 -5.03
CA SER A 140 -32.04 1.53 -4.44
C SER A 140 -32.03 1.74 -2.92
N THR A 141 -33.22 1.92 -2.33
CA THR A 141 -33.47 2.01 -0.88
C THR A 141 -33.16 0.70 -0.15
N LEU A 142 -32.78 -0.34 -0.88
CA LEU A 142 -32.39 -1.65 -0.39
C LEU A 142 -30.87 -1.79 -0.55
N ARG A 143 -30.26 -2.57 0.34
CA ARG A 143 -28.82 -2.84 0.48
C ARG A 143 -28.16 -3.47 -0.77
N SER A 144 -28.78 -3.41 -1.94
CA SER A 144 -28.30 -4.00 -3.18
C SER A 144 -27.38 -3.04 -3.95
N SER A 145 -26.08 -3.33 -3.92
CA SER A 145 -25.08 -2.66 -4.76
C SER A 145 -25.11 -3.24 -6.18
N THR A 146 -25.79 -2.54 -7.09
CA THR A 146 -25.81 -2.86 -8.53
C THR A 146 -24.95 -1.86 -9.29
N PHE A 147 -23.98 -2.37 -10.05
CA PHE A 147 -23.07 -1.58 -10.86
C PHE A 147 -23.18 -1.96 -12.34
N ASN A 148 -22.77 -1.05 -13.21
CA ASN A 148 -22.49 -1.31 -14.60
C ASN A 148 -20.97 -1.37 -14.75
N ILE A 149 -20.46 -2.36 -15.47
CA ILE A 149 -19.06 -2.44 -15.89
C ILE A 149 -19.05 -2.51 -17.42
N ARG A 150 -18.47 -1.50 -18.08
CA ARG A 150 -18.48 -1.35 -19.55
C ARG A 150 -19.90 -1.47 -20.16
N GLY A 151 -20.91 -0.94 -19.46
CA GLY A 151 -22.31 -0.94 -19.90
C GLY A 151 -23.09 -2.23 -19.63
N PHE A 152 -22.48 -3.24 -19.02
CA PHE A 152 -23.16 -4.47 -18.59
C PHE A 152 -23.45 -4.44 -17.10
N THR A 153 -24.68 -4.77 -16.73
CA THR A 153 -25.09 -4.87 -15.33
C THR A 153 -24.32 -5.98 -14.62
N ALA A 154 -23.70 -5.64 -13.50
CA ALA A 154 -23.10 -6.51 -12.52
C ALA A 154 -23.91 -6.39 -11.22
N THR A 155 -24.56 -7.48 -10.83
CA THR A 155 -25.37 -7.55 -9.62
C THR A 155 -24.99 -8.80 -8.82
N ALA A 156 -25.25 -8.82 -7.51
CA ALA A 156 -25.25 -10.08 -6.80
C ALA A 156 -26.67 -10.68 -6.93
N PRO A 157 -26.81 -12.00 -7.08
CA PRO A 157 -25.76 -13.02 -7.05
C PRO A 157 -25.21 -13.40 -8.44
N SER A 158 -25.23 -12.52 -9.46
CA SER A 158 -24.88 -12.86 -10.86
C SER A 158 -23.42 -13.25 -11.11
N GLY A 159 -22.59 -13.40 -10.06
CA GLY A 159 -21.23 -13.92 -10.15
C GLY A 159 -20.15 -12.89 -10.44
N ASN A 160 -20.51 -11.61 -10.43
CA ASN A 160 -19.58 -10.51 -10.71
C ASN A 160 -18.84 -10.00 -9.47
N PHE A 161 -19.20 -10.46 -8.28
CA PHE A 161 -18.55 -10.06 -7.03
C PHE A 161 -17.76 -11.22 -6.44
N LEU A 162 -16.53 -10.92 -6.06
CA LEU A 162 -15.62 -11.84 -5.39
C LEU A 162 -15.15 -11.24 -4.08
N ARG A 163 -14.79 -12.12 -3.15
CA ARG A 163 -14.05 -11.82 -1.93
C ARG A 163 -12.87 -12.77 -1.86
N ASN A 164 -11.66 -12.22 -1.87
CA ASN A 164 -10.42 -13.00 -1.94
C ASN A 164 -10.43 -14.04 -3.07
N GLY A 165 -11.00 -13.70 -4.24
CA GLY A 165 -11.09 -14.59 -5.40
C GLY A 165 -12.20 -15.65 -5.35
N LEU A 166 -13.00 -15.70 -4.29
CA LEU A 166 -14.17 -16.58 -4.16
C LEU A 166 -15.46 -15.80 -4.43
N ARG A 167 -16.49 -16.46 -4.96
CA ARG A 167 -17.78 -15.81 -5.23
C ARG A 167 -18.39 -15.26 -3.95
N ASP A 168 -18.72 -13.98 -3.96
CA ASP A 168 -19.45 -13.34 -2.89
C ASP A 168 -20.93 -13.20 -3.27
N ILE A 169 -21.73 -14.16 -2.81
CA ILE A 169 -23.18 -14.20 -3.05
C ILE A 169 -23.96 -13.23 -2.15
N LEU A 170 -23.33 -12.75 -1.07
CA LEU A 170 -23.90 -11.83 -0.09
C LEU A 170 -23.39 -10.40 -0.27
N GLY A 171 -22.59 -10.15 -1.32
CA GLY A 171 -21.81 -8.93 -1.59
C GLY A 171 -22.60 -7.63 -1.79
N GLN A 172 -23.78 -7.55 -1.20
CA GLN A 172 -24.72 -6.43 -1.18
C GLN A 172 -24.98 -5.99 0.28
N GLU A 173 -25.20 -6.90 1.22
CA GLU A 173 -25.89 -6.57 2.48
C GLU A 173 -25.04 -5.82 3.53
N SER A 174 -23.71 -5.90 3.46
CA SER A 174 -22.82 -5.13 4.33
C SER A 174 -21.42 -5.00 3.70
N LEU A 175 -21.23 -3.95 2.91
CA LEU A 175 -19.94 -3.65 2.26
C LEU A 175 -19.17 -2.60 3.07
N GLU A 176 -19.08 -2.82 4.38
CA GLU A 176 -18.14 -2.08 5.19
C GLU A 176 -16.73 -2.41 4.71
N LEU A 177 -16.01 -1.39 4.24
CA LEU A 177 -14.67 -1.56 3.67
C LEU A 177 -13.56 -1.51 4.72
N SER A 178 -13.91 -1.49 6.00
CA SER A 178 -12.96 -1.38 7.12
C SER A 178 -11.95 -2.53 7.18
N ASN A 179 -12.32 -3.73 6.73
CA ASN A 179 -11.44 -4.89 6.65
C ASN A 179 -10.87 -5.14 5.23
N ILE A 180 -11.08 -4.22 4.29
CA ILE A 180 -10.60 -4.35 2.91
C ILE A 180 -9.22 -3.70 2.78
N GLU A 181 -8.31 -4.43 2.16
CA GLU A 181 -6.98 -3.97 1.77
C GLU A 181 -7.05 -3.23 0.45
N ARG A 182 -7.76 -3.80 -0.53
CA ARG A 182 -7.92 -3.18 -1.85
C ARG A 182 -9.14 -3.73 -2.58
N VAL A 183 -9.62 -2.96 -3.54
CA VAL A 183 -10.66 -3.37 -4.48
C VAL A 183 -10.03 -3.55 -5.86
N GLU A 184 -10.15 -4.75 -6.44
CA GLU A 184 -9.67 -5.05 -7.79
C GLU A 184 -10.87 -5.16 -8.74
N VAL A 185 -10.80 -4.49 -9.90
CA VAL A 185 -11.83 -4.52 -10.93
C VAL A 185 -11.24 -5.03 -12.22
N LEU A 186 -11.53 -6.30 -12.52
CA LEU A 186 -11.19 -6.93 -13.79
C LEU A 186 -12.28 -6.61 -14.82
N LYS A 187 -11.91 -6.03 -15.95
CA LYS A 187 -12.85 -5.65 -17.01
C LYS A 187 -12.88 -6.70 -18.11
N GLY A 188 -14.08 -7.06 -18.54
CA GLY A 188 -14.33 -8.08 -19.56
C GLY A 188 -14.65 -9.47 -18.99
N PRO A 189 -14.89 -10.46 -19.85
CA PRO A 189 -15.28 -11.80 -19.43
C PRO A 189 -14.19 -12.46 -18.57
N ALA A 190 -14.61 -13.05 -17.44
CA ALA A 190 -13.74 -13.78 -16.51
C ALA A 190 -14.22 -15.22 -16.25
N SER A 191 -15.08 -15.74 -17.14
CA SER A 191 -15.78 -17.01 -16.91
C SER A 191 -14.89 -18.24 -16.87
N VAL A 192 -13.73 -18.18 -17.52
CA VAL A 192 -12.72 -19.25 -17.46
C VAL A 192 -12.24 -19.48 -16.02
N LEU A 193 -12.07 -18.40 -15.24
CA LEU A 193 -11.56 -18.48 -13.87
C LEU A 193 -12.66 -18.56 -12.82
N TYR A 194 -13.77 -17.86 -13.04
CA TYR A 194 -14.78 -17.68 -12.00
C TYR A 194 -16.14 -18.28 -12.33
N GLY A 195 -16.40 -18.74 -13.56
CA GLY A 195 -17.67 -19.31 -14.01
C GLY A 195 -18.70 -18.27 -14.50
N THR A 196 -19.99 -18.54 -14.32
CA THR A 196 -21.10 -17.67 -14.76
C THR A 196 -21.01 -16.24 -14.23
N GLY A 197 -20.88 -15.26 -15.11
CA GLY A 197 -20.82 -13.84 -14.79
C GLY A 197 -21.24 -13.03 -15.99
N THR A 198 -21.66 -11.78 -15.79
CA THR A 198 -21.90 -10.88 -16.92
C THR A 198 -20.58 -10.49 -17.59
N PRO A 199 -20.56 -10.22 -18.91
CA PRO A 199 -19.32 -10.00 -19.66
C PRO A 199 -18.64 -8.65 -19.36
N GLY A 200 -19.27 -7.79 -18.56
CA GLY A 200 -18.73 -6.49 -18.19
C GLY A 200 -17.44 -6.59 -17.36
N GLY A 201 -17.39 -7.54 -16.44
CA GLY A 201 -16.25 -7.70 -15.54
C GLY A 201 -16.59 -8.29 -14.19
N THR A 202 -15.58 -8.32 -13.33
CA THR A 202 -15.67 -8.84 -11.98
C THR A 202 -14.98 -7.88 -11.01
N ILE A 203 -15.62 -7.65 -9.86
CA ILE A 203 -15.11 -6.84 -8.75
C ILE A 203 -14.70 -7.80 -7.65
N ASN A 204 -13.46 -7.71 -7.19
CA ASN A 204 -12.91 -8.53 -6.12
C ASN A 204 -12.51 -7.66 -4.93
N LEU A 205 -13.02 -8.02 -3.75
CA LEU A 205 -12.67 -7.40 -2.48
C LEU A 205 -11.56 -8.22 -1.85
N VAL A 206 -10.36 -7.64 -1.77
CA VAL A 206 -9.22 -8.28 -1.12
C VAL A 206 -9.14 -7.79 0.32
N THR A 207 -9.25 -8.71 1.28
CA THR A 207 -9.24 -8.37 2.70
C THR A 207 -7.83 -8.12 3.22
N LYS A 208 -7.73 -7.32 4.28
CA LYS A 208 -6.50 -7.21 5.09
C LYS A 208 -6.07 -8.60 5.57
N GLN A 209 -4.76 -8.79 5.72
CA GLN A 209 -4.19 -10.02 6.25
C GLN A 209 -3.58 -9.77 7.63
N PRO A 210 -3.52 -10.81 8.49
CA PRO A 210 -2.78 -10.72 9.74
C PRO A 210 -1.32 -10.32 9.48
N LEU A 211 -0.82 -9.39 10.28
CA LEU A 211 0.59 -9.02 10.27
C LEU A 211 1.37 -9.97 11.20
N ARG A 212 2.65 -10.17 10.91
CA ARG A 212 3.55 -10.96 11.77
C ARG A 212 3.77 -10.29 13.12
N GLU A 213 3.81 -8.96 13.10
CA GLU A 213 3.94 -8.12 14.27
C GLU A 213 2.58 -7.57 14.68
N PRO A 214 2.29 -7.42 15.99
CA PRO A 214 1.06 -6.81 16.45
C PRO A 214 0.90 -5.39 15.91
N PHE A 215 -0.29 -5.10 15.39
CA PHE A 215 -0.67 -3.77 14.92
C PHE A 215 -1.97 -3.35 15.61
N TYR A 216 -1.98 -2.13 16.12
CA TYR A 216 -3.11 -1.53 16.81
C TYR A 216 -3.44 -0.19 16.18
N ALA A 217 -4.68 0.00 15.77
CA ALA A 217 -5.19 1.26 15.26
C ALA A 217 -6.58 1.53 15.86
N ILE A 218 -6.81 2.79 16.24
CA ILE A 218 -8.09 3.27 16.74
C ILE A 218 -8.45 4.48 15.89
N ASP A 219 -9.53 4.35 15.14
CA ASP A 219 -10.09 5.45 14.37
C ASP A 219 -11.29 6.01 15.15
N ALA A 220 -11.20 7.27 15.58
CA ALA A 220 -12.31 8.00 16.19
C ALA A 220 -13.04 8.77 15.08
N THR A 221 -14.34 8.50 14.91
CA THR A 221 -15.21 9.22 13.97
C THR A 221 -15.79 10.47 14.62
#